data_AF-A0A834U349-F1
#
_entry.id   AF-A0A834U349-F1
#
_cell.length_a   1.000
_cell.length_b   1.000
_cell.length_c   1.000
_cell.angle_alpha   90.00
_cell.angle_beta   90.00
_cell.angle_gamma   90.00
#
_symmetry.space_group_name_H-M   'P 1'
#
loop_
_entity.id
_entity.type
_entity.pdbx_description
1 polymer ?
#
loop_
_entity_poly.entity_id
_entity_poly.type
_entity_poly.pdbx_seq_one_letter_code
_entity_poly.pdbx_strand_id
1 'polypeptide(L)'
;MFGSLRNKFQTVQEGLSASIRGLTVVENPKQKKTVRSRNVNYDAGADVLHHFQLQWNELHELAEINAAKAQEVDTLVTNIYGKLEYEWNNITCLNNTLAIIPQINNGIQNLMDQIGTLEEMFEEVEGALYKLEDLNEMIDLQSKQLDHRFQLALYKEKRLSEINSVKAKLANEHIDRVSKHEQKQQVMLKERQETFDEVFKGELEAYKATGYIPKIPTTKEGPSLDEIVLDVDSQMFDEFLEN
;
A
#
# COMPACT_ATOMS: atom_id res chain seq x y z
N MET A 1 20.66 79.07 -8.43
CA MET A 1 19.46 79.80 -7.93
C MET A 1 19.72 80.66 -6.67
N PHE A 2 20.98 80.99 -6.32
CA PHE A 2 21.31 81.85 -5.16
C PHE A 2 21.45 83.35 -5.47
N GLY A 3 21.53 83.75 -6.75
CA GLY A 3 21.65 85.15 -7.16
C GLY A 3 20.37 85.97 -6.94
N SER A 4 19.20 85.34 -7.05
CA SER A 4 17.89 85.97 -6.81
C SER A 4 17.71 86.37 -5.33
N LEU A 5 18.16 85.53 -4.40
CA LEU A 5 18.13 85.81 -2.96
C LEU A 5 19.09 86.95 -2.59
N ARG A 6 20.30 86.97 -3.17
CA ARG A 6 21.28 88.04 -2.93
C ARG A 6 20.79 89.41 -3.42
N ASN A 7 20.18 89.47 -4.62
CA ASN A 7 19.59 90.71 -5.13
C ASN A 7 18.43 91.18 -4.25
N LYS A 8 17.55 90.28 -3.78
CA LYS A 8 16.45 90.64 -2.86
C LYS A 8 16.98 91.19 -1.52
N PHE A 9 18.06 90.62 -0.97
CA PHE A 9 18.67 91.12 0.25
C PHE A 9 19.32 92.50 0.05
N GLN A 10 19.98 92.71 -1.08
CA GLN A 10 20.55 94.01 -1.46
C GLN A 10 19.46 95.08 -1.59
N THR A 11 18.33 94.75 -2.24
CA THR A 11 17.19 95.68 -2.39
C THR A 11 16.53 96.01 -1.05
N VAL A 12 16.44 95.06 -0.12
CA VAL A 12 15.91 95.32 1.24
C VAL A 12 16.89 96.17 2.06
N GLN A 13 18.19 95.94 1.92
CA GLN A 13 19.22 96.74 2.61
C GLN A 13 19.29 98.18 2.08
N GLU A 14 19.13 98.38 0.76
CA GLU A 14 19.02 99.70 0.15
C GLU A 14 17.70 100.38 0.51
N GLY A 15 16.59 99.64 0.57
CA GLY A 15 15.29 100.16 1.02
C GLY A 15 15.31 100.64 2.48
N LEU A 16 15.95 99.87 3.38
CA LEU A 16 16.15 100.28 4.78
C LEU A 16 17.11 101.48 4.89
N SER A 17 18.19 101.50 4.12
CA SER A 17 19.15 102.61 4.12
C SER A 17 18.53 103.91 3.58
N ALA A 18 17.67 103.82 2.57
CA ALA A 18 16.92 104.96 2.04
C ALA A 18 15.86 105.46 3.02
N SER A 19 15.17 104.55 3.72
CA SER A 19 14.20 104.90 4.75
C SER A 19 14.83 105.58 5.97
N ILE A 20 16.05 105.17 6.37
CA ILE A 20 16.77 105.79 7.50
C ILE A 20 17.36 107.15 7.12
N ARG A 21 17.81 107.33 5.87
CA ARG A 21 18.29 108.63 5.37
C ARG A 21 17.17 109.68 5.29
N GLY A 22 15.91 109.24 5.19
CA GLY A 22 14.73 110.12 5.34
C GLY A 22 14.38 110.50 6.80
N LEU A 23 14.93 109.80 7.80
CA LEU A 23 14.70 110.03 9.23
C LEU A 23 15.85 110.78 9.93
N THR A 24 17.00 110.94 9.28
CA THR A 24 18.09 111.80 9.79
C THR A 24 17.75 113.27 9.52
N VAL A 25 17.16 113.90 10.53
CA VAL A 25 16.97 115.35 10.65
C VAL A 25 18.31 116.04 10.43
N VAL A 26 18.48 116.66 9.25
CA VAL A 26 19.54 117.63 9.01
C VAL A 26 19.22 118.86 9.87
N GLU A 27 20.02 119.08 10.91
CA GLU A 27 19.97 120.26 11.74
C GLU A 27 20.09 121.53 10.89
N ASN A 28 19.06 122.38 10.93
CA ASN A 28 19.11 123.72 10.37
C ASN A 28 19.08 124.74 11.52
N PRO A 29 19.95 125.77 11.50
CA PRO A 29 20.24 126.58 12.67
C PRO A 29 19.19 127.68 12.91
N LYS A 30 18.87 127.87 14.20
CA LYS A 30 18.37 129.11 14.82
C LYS A 30 17.24 129.84 14.09
N GLN A 31 16.00 129.43 14.38
CA GLN A 31 14.87 130.35 14.42
C GLN A 31 14.36 130.47 15.86
N LYS A 32 14.58 131.63 16.47
CA LYS A 32 13.90 132.06 17.71
C LYS A 32 12.40 132.13 17.42
N LYS A 33 11.67 131.04 17.72
CA LYS A 33 10.21 131.07 17.83
C LYS A 33 9.84 131.07 19.30
N THR A 34 9.32 132.23 19.70
CA THR A 34 8.51 132.49 20.89
C THR A 34 7.85 131.24 21.44
N VAL A 35 8.30 130.83 22.63
CA VAL A 35 7.62 129.85 23.48
C VAL A 35 6.26 130.46 23.86
N ARG A 36 5.23 130.19 23.06
CA ARG A 36 3.89 130.02 23.62
C ARG A 36 3.89 128.58 24.13
N SER A 37 4.16 128.39 25.42
CA SER A 37 3.84 127.12 26.08
C SER A 37 2.33 126.96 25.96
N ARG A 38 1.89 126.29 24.90
CA ARG A 38 0.56 125.71 24.86
C ARG A 38 0.54 124.75 26.06
N ASN A 39 -0.23 125.10 27.09
CA ASN A 39 -0.58 124.21 28.20
C ASN A 39 -1.39 123.04 27.62
N VAL A 40 -0.70 122.13 26.94
CA VAL A 40 -1.25 120.90 26.42
C VAL A 40 -0.56 119.81 27.23
N ASN A 41 -1.38 119.05 27.95
CA ASN A 41 -0.88 117.94 28.74
C ASN A 41 -0.43 116.84 27.77
N TYR A 42 0.89 116.66 27.64
CA TYR A 42 1.48 115.63 26.79
C TYR A 42 1.26 114.21 27.34
N ASP A 43 0.87 114.09 28.62
CA ASP A 43 0.51 112.83 29.28
C ASP A 43 -1.00 112.56 29.25
N ALA A 44 -1.79 113.41 28.57
CA ALA A 44 -3.22 113.18 28.40
C ALA A 44 -3.47 111.87 27.64
N GLY A 45 -4.05 110.89 28.34
CA GLY A 45 -4.30 109.55 27.79
C GLY A 45 -3.21 108.52 28.07
N ALA A 46 -2.10 108.89 28.71
CA ALA A 46 -1.06 107.95 29.12
C ALA A 46 -1.58 106.92 30.13
N ASP A 47 -2.41 107.34 31.09
CA ASP A 47 -3.04 106.42 32.07
C ASP A 47 -4.01 105.43 31.40
N VAL A 48 -4.74 105.89 30.39
CA VAL A 48 -5.67 105.04 29.61
C VAL A 48 -4.89 104.03 28.78
N LEU A 49 -3.81 104.46 28.12
CA LEU A 49 -2.91 103.58 27.38
C LEU A 49 -2.27 102.55 28.32
N HIS A 50 -1.79 102.99 29.48
CA HIS A 50 -1.17 102.11 30.48
C HIS A 50 -2.15 101.07 31.01
N HIS A 51 -3.41 101.47 31.28
CA HIS A 51 -4.46 100.54 31.69
C HIS A 51 -4.71 99.44 30.66
N PHE A 52 -4.86 99.81 29.38
CA PHE A 52 -5.07 98.82 28.32
C PHE A 52 -3.82 97.98 28.05
N GLN A 53 -2.60 98.52 28.20
CA GLN A 53 -1.36 97.75 28.11
C GLN A 53 -1.25 96.70 29.21
N LEU A 54 -1.63 97.03 30.45
CA LEU A 54 -1.65 96.08 31.56
C LEU A 54 -2.69 94.97 31.32
N GLN A 55 -3.90 95.32 30.91
CA GLN A 55 -4.95 94.34 30.56
C GLN A 55 -4.55 93.44 29.40
N TRP A 56 -3.90 94.00 28.38
CA TRP A 56 -3.38 93.22 27.25
C TRP A 56 -2.29 92.26 27.70
N ASN A 57 -1.38 92.71 28.58
CA ASN A 57 -0.32 91.87 29.10
C ASN A 57 -0.86 90.70 29.94
N GLU A 58 -1.83 90.96 30.82
CA GLU A 58 -2.52 89.92 31.59
C GLU A 58 -3.23 88.92 30.67
N LEU A 59 -3.96 89.42 29.66
CA LEU A 59 -4.63 88.56 28.68
C LEU A 59 -3.64 87.69 27.90
N HIS A 60 -2.50 88.25 27.51
CA HIS A 60 -1.46 87.51 26.80
C HIS A 60 -0.85 86.43 27.69
N GLU A 61 -0.53 86.73 28.95
CA GLU A 61 -0.02 85.74 29.90
C GLU A 61 -1.02 84.60 30.12
N LEU A 62 -2.30 84.91 30.30
CA LEU A 62 -3.36 83.91 30.42
C LEU A 62 -3.51 83.06 29.14
N ALA A 63 -3.37 83.67 27.96
CA ALA A 63 -3.41 82.96 26.68
C ALA A 63 -2.23 82.00 26.52
N GLU A 64 -1.02 82.41 26.90
CA GLU A 64 0.18 81.56 26.89
C GLU A 64 0.03 80.36 27.85
N ILE A 65 -0.43 80.60 29.08
CA ILE A 65 -0.69 79.53 30.05
C ILE A 65 -1.76 78.56 29.53
N ASN A 66 -2.82 79.08 28.91
CA ASN A 66 -3.86 78.23 28.34
C ASN A 66 -3.34 77.41 27.14
N ALA A 67 -2.53 78.00 26.27
CA ALA A 67 -1.89 77.31 25.15
C ALA A 67 -0.97 76.18 25.65
N ALA A 68 -0.16 76.44 26.68
CA ALA A 68 0.71 75.44 27.29
C ALA A 68 -0.10 74.25 27.87
N LYS A 69 -1.17 74.54 28.63
CA LYS A 69 -2.05 73.49 29.18
C LYS A 69 -2.77 72.71 28.09
N ALA A 70 -3.22 73.37 27.02
CA ALA A 70 -3.85 72.69 25.88
C ALA A 70 -2.86 71.74 25.20
N GLN A 71 -1.60 72.14 25.05
CA GLN A 71 -0.55 71.29 24.51
C GLN A 71 -0.25 70.09 25.42
N GLU A 72 -0.20 70.27 26.73
CA GLU A 72 -0.04 69.15 27.68
C GLU A 72 -1.18 68.13 27.53
N VAL A 73 -2.43 68.59 27.47
CA VAL A 73 -3.60 67.72 27.26
C VAL A 73 -3.51 66.99 25.93
N ASP A 74 -3.13 67.68 24.85
CA ASP A 74 -2.97 67.08 23.52
C ASP A 74 -1.92 65.95 23.52
N THR A 75 -0.78 66.15 24.21
CA THR A 75 0.24 65.10 24.34
C THR A 75 -0.28 63.87 25.11
N LEU A 76 -1.06 64.08 26.17
CA LEU A 76 -1.67 62.99 26.94
C LEU A 76 -2.70 62.23 26.11
N VAL A 77 -3.58 62.94 25.40
CA VAL A 77 -4.60 62.33 24.52
C VAL A 77 -3.94 61.52 23.42
N THR A 78 -2.90 62.08 22.77
CA THR A 78 -2.16 61.38 21.71
C THR A 78 -1.50 60.10 22.22
N ASN A 79 -0.92 60.13 23.42
CA ASN A 79 -0.31 58.95 24.04
C ASN A 79 -1.36 57.87 24.37
N ILE A 80 -2.51 58.27 24.94
CA ILE A 80 -3.61 57.35 25.23
C ILE A 80 -4.14 56.72 23.94
N TYR A 81 -4.34 57.53 22.90
CA TYR A 81 -4.80 57.06 21.60
C TYR A 81 -3.83 56.03 21.02
N GLY A 82 -2.53 56.31 21.01
CA GLY A 82 -1.52 55.37 20.52
C GLY A 82 -1.50 54.05 21.29
N LYS A 83 -1.67 54.08 22.62
CA LYS A 83 -1.79 52.85 23.42
C LYS A 83 -3.06 52.06 23.08
N LEU A 84 -4.18 52.75 22.96
CA LEU A 84 -5.45 52.11 22.63
C LEU A 84 -5.43 51.46 21.25
N GLU A 85 -4.86 52.14 20.26
CA GLU A 85 -4.68 51.62 18.90
C GLU A 85 -3.76 50.40 18.90
N TYR A 86 -2.67 50.42 19.67
CA TYR A 86 -1.79 49.27 19.83
C TYR A 86 -2.52 48.05 20.43
N GLU A 87 -3.24 48.24 21.54
CA GLU A 87 -4.01 47.15 22.17
C GLU A 87 -5.13 46.63 21.26
N TRP A 88 -5.79 47.52 20.52
CA TRP A 88 -6.80 47.14 19.54
C TRP A 88 -6.22 46.26 18.43
N ASN A 89 -5.04 46.61 17.92
CA ASN A 89 -4.34 45.82 16.91
C ASN A 89 -3.93 44.44 17.46
N ASN A 90 -3.48 44.36 18.71
CA ASN A 90 -3.15 43.09 19.36
C ASN A 90 -4.38 42.19 19.51
N ILE A 91 -5.50 42.75 19.98
CA ILE A 91 -6.77 42.01 20.13
C ILE A 91 -7.26 41.53 18.77
N THR A 92 -7.17 42.37 17.74
CA THR A 92 -7.57 42.01 16.37
C THR A 92 -6.72 40.86 15.84
N CYS A 93 -5.40 40.91 16.03
CA CYS A 93 -4.49 39.84 15.64
C CYS A 93 -4.79 38.52 16.37
N LEU A 94 -5.01 38.59 17.69
CA LEU A 94 -5.40 37.44 18.49
C LEU A 94 -6.71 36.84 18.00
N ASN A 95 -7.74 37.67 17.77
CA ASN A 95 -9.05 37.22 17.29
C ASN A 95 -8.93 36.52 15.93
N ASN A 96 -8.14 37.08 15.00
CA ASN A 96 -7.89 36.46 13.71
C ASN A 96 -7.18 35.11 13.85
N THR A 97 -6.23 35.00 14.78
CA THR A 97 -5.51 33.74 15.04
C THR A 97 -6.44 32.69 15.65
N LEU A 98 -7.29 33.08 16.61
CA LEU A 98 -8.29 32.21 17.22
C LEU A 98 -9.33 31.72 16.20
N ALA A 99 -9.69 32.56 15.22
CA ALA A 99 -10.61 32.17 14.15
C ALA A 99 -10.08 31.06 13.22
N ILE A 100 -8.77 30.80 13.21
CA ILE A 100 -8.15 29.73 12.41
C ILE A 100 -8.22 28.38 13.14
N ILE A 101 -8.34 28.36 14.48
CA ILE A 101 -8.36 27.12 15.28
C ILE A 101 -9.42 26.11 14.81
N PRO A 102 -10.68 26.52 14.51
CA PRO A 102 -11.68 25.59 13.98
C PRO A 102 -11.28 24.96 12.64
N GLN A 103 -10.56 25.69 11.79
CA GLN A 103 -10.09 25.14 10.51
C GLN A 103 -9.02 24.07 10.73
N ILE A 104 -8.09 24.30 11.68
CA ILE A 104 -7.09 23.30 12.09
C ILE A 104 -7.80 22.07 12.67
N ASN A 105 -8.80 22.26 13.54
CA ASN A 105 -9.55 21.17 14.13
C ASN A 105 -10.30 20.34 13.08
N ASN A 106 -10.92 20.98 12.09
CA ASN A 106 -11.54 20.29 10.96
C ASN A 106 -10.50 19.54 10.11
N GLY A 107 -9.31 20.11 9.92
CA GLY A 107 -8.20 19.43 9.25
C GLY A 107 -7.76 18.17 9.99
N ILE A 108 -7.64 18.25 11.33
CA ILE A 108 -7.33 17.10 12.18
C ILE A 108 -8.43 16.04 12.09
N GLN A 109 -9.70 16.43 12.14
CA GLN A 109 -10.81 15.49 12.03
C GLN A 109 -10.81 14.77 10.67
N ASN A 110 -10.61 15.50 9.57
CA ASN A 110 -10.51 14.89 8.24
C ASN A 110 -9.35 13.89 8.15
N LEU A 111 -8.19 14.21 8.74
CA LEU A 111 -7.06 13.28 8.79
C LEU A 111 -7.37 12.05 9.65
N MET A 112 -8.09 12.22 10.76
CA MET A 112 -8.53 11.11 11.61
C MET A 112 -9.49 10.19 10.84
N ASP A 113 -10.44 10.76 10.11
CA ASP A 113 -11.38 9.99 9.29
C ASP A 113 -10.64 9.24 8.18
N GLN A 114 -9.67 9.88 7.52
CA GLN A 114 -8.82 9.22 6.51
C GLN A 114 -8.01 8.07 7.10
N ILE A 115 -7.43 8.26 8.28
CA ILE A 115 -6.71 7.19 8.99
C ILE A 115 -7.66 6.03 9.30
N GLY A 116 -8.88 6.30 9.77
CA GLY A 116 -9.89 5.27 10.01
C GLY A 116 -10.26 4.49 8.74
N THR A 117 -10.47 5.18 7.61
CA THR A 117 -10.73 4.49 6.33
C THR A 117 -9.55 3.65 5.85
N LEU A 118 -8.32 4.09 6.13
CA LEU A 118 -7.12 3.37 5.77
C LEU A 118 -6.94 2.10 6.61
N GLU A 119 -7.26 2.18 7.90
CA GLU A 119 -7.28 1.03 8.81
C GLU A 119 -8.29 -0.02 8.34
N GLU A 120 -9.51 0.37 7.98
CA GLU A 120 -10.53 -0.53 7.42
C GLU A 120 -10.05 -1.23 6.14
N MET A 121 -9.42 -0.48 5.22
CA MET A 121 -8.85 -1.07 4.00
C MET A 121 -7.71 -2.06 4.31
N PHE A 122 -6.87 -1.78 5.31
CA PHE A 122 -5.83 -2.72 5.72
C PHE A 122 -6.44 -4.01 6.29
N GLU A 123 -7.45 -3.93 7.14
CA GLU A 123 -8.17 -5.10 7.64
C GLU A 123 -8.79 -5.94 6.51
N GLU A 124 -9.38 -5.28 5.50
CA GLU A 124 -9.93 -5.99 4.33
C GLU A 124 -8.84 -6.72 3.53
N VAL A 125 -7.70 -6.04 3.29
CA VAL A 125 -6.57 -6.62 2.56
C VAL A 125 -5.94 -7.78 3.34
N GLU A 126 -5.75 -7.64 4.65
CA GLU A 126 -5.26 -8.73 5.51
C GLU A 126 -6.22 -9.92 5.48
N GLY A 127 -7.53 -9.67 5.59
CA GLY A 127 -8.56 -10.70 5.46
C GLY A 127 -8.56 -11.40 4.09
N ALA A 128 -8.30 -10.67 3.01
CA ALA A 128 -8.14 -11.25 1.68
C ALA A 128 -6.86 -12.09 1.54
N LEU A 129 -5.76 -11.66 2.19
CA LEU A 129 -4.49 -12.37 2.20
C LEU A 129 -4.61 -13.72 2.92
N TYR A 130 -5.27 -13.74 4.09
CA TYR A 130 -5.55 -15.01 4.80
C TYR A 130 -6.33 -15.99 3.92
N LYS A 131 -7.39 -15.53 3.25
CA LYS A 131 -8.17 -16.38 2.34
C LYS A 131 -7.34 -16.90 1.17
N LEU A 132 -6.41 -16.09 0.67
CA LEU A 132 -5.50 -16.51 -0.41
C LEU A 132 -4.52 -17.57 0.06
N GLU A 133 -3.98 -17.43 1.28
CA GLU A 133 -3.10 -18.42 1.89
C GLU A 133 -3.81 -19.76 2.09
N ASP A 134 -5.02 -19.75 2.65
CA ASP A 134 -5.88 -20.94 2.81
C ASP A 134 -6.13 -21.64 1.47
N LEU A 135 -6.43 -20.86 0.42
CA LEU A 135 -6.67 -21.38 -0.91
C LEU A 135 -5.41 -21.99 -1.50
N ASN A 136 -4.24 -21.38 -1.30
CA ASN A 136 -2.97 -21.90 -1.77
C ASN A 136 -2.62 -23.23 -1.07
N GLU A 137 -2.79 -23.33 0.25
CA GLU A 137 -2.59 -24.58 0.98
C GLU A 137 -3.54 -25.69 0.48
N MET A 138 -4.80 -25.35 0.21
CA MET A 138 -5.77 -26.27 -0.34
C MET A 138 -5.36 -26.78 -1.73
N ILE A 139 -4.85 -25.91 -2.61
CA ILE A 139 -4.33 -26.32 -3.93
C ILE A 139 -3.13 -27.26 -3.76
N ASP A 140 -2.19 -26.95 -2.87
CA ASP A 140 -1.02 -27.79 -2.63
C ASP A 140 -1.41 -29.17 -2.11
N LEU A 141 -2.40 -29.25 -1.21
CA LEU A 141 -2.95 -30.52 -0.71
C LEU A 141 -3.63 -31.32 -1.83
N GLN A 142 -4.43 -30.67 -2.68
CA GLN A 142 -5.07 -31.33 -3.82
C GLN A 142 -4.05 -31.85 -4.83
N SER A 143 -2.98 -31.09 -5.11
CA SER A 143 -1.89 -31.53 -5.97
C SER A 143 -1.20 -32.78 -5.42
N LYS A 144 -0.85 -32.78 -4.13
CA LYS A 144 -0.26 -33.95 -3.45
C LYS A 144 -1.18 -35.17 -3.50
N GLN A 145 -2.49 -34.97 -3.29
CA GLN A 145 -3.47 -36.05 -3.39
C GLN A 145 -3.54 -36.64 -4.80
N LEU A 146 -3.49 -35.79 -5.83
CA LEU A 146 -3.47 -36.23 -7.22
C LEU A 146 -2.21 -37.03 -7.54
N ASP A 147 -1.05 -36.56 -7.10
CA ASP A 147 0.23 -37.26 -7.28
C ASP A 147 0.22 -38.64 -6.62
N HIS A 148 -0.28 -38.74 -5.38
CA HIS A 148 -0.42 -40.03 -4.70
C HIS A 148 -1.39 -40.97 -5.42
N ARG A 149 -2.50 -40.44 -5.94
CA ARG A 149 -3.46 -41.24 -6.72
C ARG A 149 -2.83 -41.74 -8.02
N PHE A 150 -2.03 -40.91 -8.69
CA PHE A 150 -1.31 -41.28 -9.90
C PHE A 150 -0.25 -42.35 -9.62
N GLN A 151 0.55 -42.20 -8.56
CA GLN A 151 1.53 -43.19 -8.13
C GLN A 151 0.86 -44.54 -7.79
N LEU A 152 -0.29 -44.52 -7.13
CA LEU A 152 -1.05 -45.73 -6.81
C LEU A 152 -1.57 -46.42 -8.08
N ALA A 153 -2.05 -45.65 -9.06
CA ALA A 153 -2.49 -46.20 -10.35
C ALA A 153 -1.34 -46.88 -11.11
N LEU A 154 -0.18 -46.20 -11.20
CA LEU A 154 1.03 -46.77 -11.80
C LEU A 154 1.48 -48.05 -11.09
N TYR A 155 1.47 -48.05 -9.75
CA TYR A 155 1.84 -49.23 -8.98
C TYR A 155 0.89 -50.42 -9.24
N LYS A 156 -0.42 -50.17 -9.29
CA LYS A 156 -1.42 -51.20 -9.61
C LYS A 156 -1.21 -51.76 -11.01
N GLU A 157 -0.95 -50.92 -12.00
CA GLU A 157 -0.68 -51.34 -13.38
C GLU A 157 0.59 -52.18 -13.47
N LYS A 158 1.69 -51.72 -12.84
CA LYS A 158 2.93 -52.48 -12.77
C LYS A 158 2.71 -53.86 -12.13
N ARG A 159 1.98 -53.91 -11.00
CA ARG A 159 1.68 -55.16 -10.31
C ARG A 159 0.83 -56.10 -11.15
N LEU A 160 -0.15 -55.57 -11.88
CA LEU A 160 -0.97 -56.36 -12.80
C LEU A 160 -0.12 -56.94 -13.95
N SER A 161 0.79 -56.14 -14.50
CA SER A 161 1.74 -56.59 -15.52
C SER A 161 2.66 -57.70 -15.00
N GLU A 162 3.19 -57.58 -13.78
CA GLU A 162 3.97 -58.63 -13.12
C GLU A 162 3.16 -59.92 -12.95
N ILE A 163 1.91 -59.84 -12.47
CA ILE A 163 1.03 -61.00 -12.32
C ILE A 163 0.77 -61.66 -13.68
N ASN A 164 0.45 -60.88 -14.70
CA ASN A 164 0.22 -61.39 -16.05
C ASN A 164 1.47 -62.06 -16.63
N SER A 165 2.66 -61.50 -16.38
CA SER A 165 3.94 -62.11 -16.77
C SER A 165 4.16 -63.45 -16.08
N VAL A 166 3.91 -63.55 -14.77
CA VAL A 166 4.03 -64.81 -14.02
C VAL A 166 3.00 -65.84 -14.49
N LYS A 167 1.75 -65.44 -14.71
CA LYS A 167 0.70 -66.31 -15.26
C LYS A 167 1.10 -66.86 -16.64
N ALA A 168 1.60 -66.01 -17.53
CA ALA A 168 2.06 -66.42 -18.86
C ALA A 168 3.24 -67.41 -18.79
N LYS A 169 4.22 -67.16 -17.91
CA LYS A 169 5.33 -68.10 -17.67
C LYS A 169 4.83 -69.44 -17.15
N LEU A 170 3.94 -69.44 -16.16
CA LEU A 170 3.39 -70.67 -15.59
C LEU A 170 2.58 -71.47 -16.61
N ALA A 171 1.81 -70.79 -17.47
CA ALA A 171 1.07 -71.42 -18.56
C ALA A 171 2.02 -72.07 -19.58
N ASN A 172 3.08 -71.36 -19.98
CA ASN A 172 4.11 -71.91 -20.88
C ASN A 172 4.83 -73.11 -20.25
N GLU A 173 5.22 -73.03 -18.97
CA GLU A 173 5.82 -74.15 -18.24
C GLU A 173 4.88 -75.36 -18.14
N HIS A 174 3.58 -75.11 -17.98
CA HIS A 174 2.57 -76.16 -17.97
C HIS A 174 2.47 -76.85 -19.34
N ILE A 175 2.37 -76.08 -20.43
CA ILE A 175 2.35 -76.60 -21.81
C ILE A 175 3.61 -77.43 -22.10
N ASP A 176 4.80 -76.91 -21.74
CA ASP A 176 6.06 -77.63 -21.91
C ASP A 176 6.12 -78.93 -21.09
N ARG A 177 5.60 -78.92 -19.85
CA ARG A 177 5.54 -80.13 -19.00
C ARG A 177 4.60 -81.18 -19.59
N VAL A 178 3.42 -80.77 -20.02
CA VAL A 178 2.43 -81.66 -20.65
C VAL A 178 3.01 -82.26 -21.92
N SER A 179 3.59 -81.45 -22.80
CA SER A 179 4.23 -81.92 -24.03
C SER A 179 5.36 -82.92 -23.77
N LYS A 180 6.23 -82.63 -22.79
CA LYS A 180 7.29 -83.57 -22.37
C LYS A 180 6.73 -84.87 -21.81
N HIS A 181 5.63 -84.79 -21.07
CA HIS A 181 4.97 -85.97 -20.50
C HIS A 181 4.34 -86.83 -21.61
N GLU A 182 3.62 -86.22 -22.54
CA GLU A 182 3.05 -86.87 -23.72
C GLU A 182 4.13 -87.52 -24.59
N GLN A 183 5.24 -86.83 -24.84
CA GLN A 183 6.35 -87.37 -25.63
C GLN A 183 6.98 -88.59 -24.93
N LYS A 184 7.18 -88.54 -23.61
CA LYS A 184 7.65 -89.70 -22.83
C LYS A 184 6.67 -90.87 -22.91
N GLN A 185 5.37 -90.61 -22.80
CA GLN A 185 4.35 -91.65 -22.95
C GLN A 185 4.37 -92.26 -24.36
N GLN A 186 4.49 -91.44 -25.42
CA GLN A 186 4.58 -91.90 -26.79
C GLN A 186 5.81 -92.78 -27.03
N VAL A 187 6.97 -92.39 -26.50
CA VAL A 187 8.19 -93.21 -26.59
C VAL A 187 8.00 -94.55 -25.89
N MET A 188 7.47 -94.57 -24.65
CA MET A 188 7.19 -95.83 -23.95
C MET A 188 6.19 -96.71 -24.70
N LEU A 189 5.14 -96.13 -25.28
CA LEU A 189 4.15 -96.89 -26.07
C LEU A 189 4.80 -97.48 -27.33
N LYS A 190 5.68 -96.72 -27.99
CA LYS A 190 6.41 -97.17 -29.17
C LYS A 190 7.41 -98.28 -28.83
N GLU A 191 8.21 -98.14 -27.78
CA GLU A 191 9.12 -99.19 -27.30
C GLU A 191 8.36 -100.46 -26.93
N ARG A 192 7.20 -100.32 -26.27
CA ARG A 192 6.31 -101.44 -25.95
C ARG A 192 5.78 -102.11 -27.23
N GLN A 193 5.37 -101.32 -28.23
CA GLN A 193 4.93 -101.85 -29.52
C GLN A 193 6.07 -102.58 -30.26
N GLU A 194 7.27 -102.01 -30.32
CA GLU A 194 8.44 -102.62 -30.94
C GLU A 194 8.82 -103.95 -30.25
N THR A 195 8.77 -103.98 -28.91
CA THR A 195 9.00 -105.22 -28.14
C THR A 195 7.95 -106.28 -28.48
N PHE A 196 6.66 -105.90 -28.55
CA PHE A 196 5.59 -106.82 -28.95
C PHE A 196 5.75 -107.30 -30.39
N ASP A 197 6.15 -106.42 -31.31
CA ASP A 197 6.40 -106.77 -32.72
C ASP A 197 7.61 -107.71 -32.86
N GLU A 198 8.67 -107.53 -32.08
CA GLU A 198 9.82 -108.44 -32.03
C GLU A 198 9.44 -109.82 -31.49
N VAL A 199 8.70 -109.86 -30.38
CA VAL A 199 8.16 -111.11 -29.82
C VAL A 199 7.27 -111.79 -30.86
N PHE A 200 6.38 -111.06 -31.52
CA PHE A 200 5.50 -111.58 -32.55
C PHE A 200 6.26 -112.13 -33.76
N LYS A 201 7.31 -111.43 -34.22
CA LYS A 201 8.18 -111.94 -35.30
C LYS A 201 8.90 -113.22 -34.88
N GLY A 202 9.40 -113.28 -33.65
CA GLY A 202 10.00 -114.50 -33.08
C GLY A 202 8.98 -115.65 -33.02
N GLU A 203 7.75 -115.38 -32.59
CA GLU A 203 6.66 -116.37 -32.60
C GLU A 203 6.30 -116.82 -34.03
N LEU A 204 6.29 -115.89 -35.00
CA LEU A 204 6.01 -116.20 -36.41
C LEU A 204 7.12 -117.05 -37.03
N GLU A 205 8.39 -116.78 -36.71
CA GLU A 205 9.54 -117.59 -37.14
C GLU A 205 9.51 -118.97 -36.48
N ALA A 206 9.22 -119.05 -35.18
CA ALA A 206 9.01 -120.31 -34.48
C ALA A 206 7.87 -121.12 -35.11
N TYR A 207 6.75 -120.47 -35.46
CA TYR A 207 5.64 -121.10 -36.17
C TYR A 207 6.05 -121.62 -37.56
N LYS A 208 6.79 -120.84 -38.35
CA LYS A 208 7.31 -121.29 -39.65
C LYS A 208 8.25 -122.50 -39.52
N ALA A 209 9.02 -122.58 -38.44
CA ALA A 209 9.97 -123.67 -38.20
C ALA A 209 9.32 -124.95 -37.64
N THR A 210 8.26 -124.84 -36.84
CA THR A 210 7.67 -125.98 -36.09
C THR A 210 6.20 -126.27 -36.40
N GLY A 211 5.50 -125.40 -37.13
CA GLY A 211 4.10 -125.57 -37.53
C GLY A 211 3.07 -125.41 -36.40
N TYR A 212 3.47 -124.97 -35.21
CA TYR A 212 2.61 -124.89 -34.02
C TYR A 212 2.73 -123.53 -33.33
N ILE A 213 1.60 -122.87 -33.04
CA ILE A 213 1.55 -121.60 -32.31
C ILE A 213 1.27 -121.90 -30.83
N PRO A 214 2.11 -121.45 -29.88
CA PRO A 214 1.80 -121.54 -28.46
C PRO A 214 0.53 -120.73 -28.16
N LYS A 215 -0.50 -121.36 -27.60
CA LYS A 215 -1.65 -120.64 -27.06
C LYS A 215 -1.18 -119.82 -25.86
N ILE A 216 -1.24 -118.50 -25.96
CA ILE A 216 -1.01 -117.58 -24.84
C ILE A 216 -2.00 -117.98 -23.72
N PRO A 217 -1.54 -118.19 -22.48
CA PRO A 217 -2.45 -118.37 -21.37
C PRO A 217 -3.24 -117.07 -21.18
N THR A 218 -4.56 -117.14 -21.35
CA THR A 218 -5.51 -116.09 -20.96
C THR A 218 -5.46 -115.94 -19.45
N THR A 219 -4.57 -115.07 -18.97
CA THR A 219 -4.53 -114.69 -17.56
C THR A 219 -5.44 -113.49 -17.35
N LYS A 220 -6.70 -113.81 -17.02
CA LYS A 220 -7.76 -112.98 -16.46
C LYS A 220 -8.24 -111.77 -17.28
N GLU A 221 -9.56 -111.69 -17.37
CA GLU A 221 -10.35 -110.55 -17.85
C GLU A 221 -9.74 -109.24 -17.34
N GLY A 222 -9.21 -108.44 -18.26
CA GLY A 222 -9.09 -107.01 -18.02
C GLY A 222 -10.50 -106.41 -17.98
N PRO A 223 -10.73 -105.34 -17.20
CA PRO A 223 -12.05 -104.73 -17.08
C PRO A 223 -12.58 -104.36 -18.47
N SER A 224 -13.85 -104.66 -18.72
CA SER A 224 -14.56 -104.23 -19.93
C SER A 224 -14.48 -102.70 -20.05
N LEU A 225 -14.45 -102.17 -21.26
CA LEU A 225 -14.51 -100.73 -21.51
C LEU A 225 -15.77 -100.06 -20.92
N ASP A 226 -16.77 -100.86 -20.53
CA ASP A 226 -17.95 -100.41 -19.77
C ASP A 226 -17.66 -100.06 -18.30
N GLU A 227 -16.47 -100.37 -17.75
CA GLU A 227 -16.10 -100.12 -16.34
C GLU A 227 -15.15 -98.93 -16.12
N ILE A 228 -14.80 -98.16 -17.17
CA ILE A 228 -14.06 -96.91 -16.99
C ILE A 228 -15.02 -95.82 -16.50
N VAL A 229 -15.16 -95.71 -15.18
CA VAL A 229 -15.75 -94.52 -14.55
C VAL A 229 -14.72 -93.41 -14.61
N LEU A 230 -14.94 -92.45 -15.52
CA LEU A 230 -14.23 -91.17 -15.48
C LEU A 230 -14.68 -90.45 -14.21
N ASP A 231 -13.78 -90.28 -13.25
CA ASP A 231 -14.00 -89.48 -12.05
C ASP A 231 -13.96 -88.00 -12.46
N VAL A 232 -15.03 -87.56 -13.13
CA VAL A 232 -15.24 -86.15 -13.49
C VAL A 232 -15.78 -85.47 -12.25
N ASP A 233 -14.89 -84.81 -11.51
CA ASP A 233 -15.28 -83.96 -10.40
C ASP A 233 -16.12 -82.79 -10.94
N SER A 234 -17.44 -82.91 -10.82
CA SER A 234 -18.40 -81.98 -11.42
C SER A 234 -18.23 -80.56 -10.86
N GLN A 235 -17.63 -80.43 -9.67
CA GLN A 235 -17.32 -79.14 -9.06
C GLN A 235 -16.27 -78.35 -9.85
N MET A 236 -15.29 -79.04 -10.45
CA MET A 236 -14.26 -78.38 -11.27
C MET A 236 -14.84 -77.87 -12.60
N PHE A 237 -15.85 -78.57 -13.13
CA PHE A 237 -16.52 -78.16 -14.37
C PHE A 237 -17.43 -76.94 -14.15
N ASP A 238 -18.13 -76.90 -13.01
CA ASP A 238 -18.99 -75.76 -12.65
C ASP A 238 -18.16 -74.50 -12.35
N GLU A 239 -17.00 -74.63 -11.71
CA GLU A 239 -16.08 -73.49 -11.46
C GLU A 239 -15.42 -72.94 -12.75
N PHE A 240 -15.26 -73.77 -13.78
CA PHE A 240 -14.77 -73.33 -15.10
C PHE A 240 -15.82 -72.50 -15.87
N LEU A 241 -17.11 -72.75 -15.65
CA LEU A 241 -18.20 -72.06 -16.36
C LEU A 241 -18.64 -70.74 -15.70
N GLU A 242 -18.22 -70.47 -14.46
CA GLU A 242 -18.54 -69.23 -13.73
C GLU A 242 -17.49 -68.10 -13.87
N ASN A 243 -16.45 -68.28 -14.70
CA ASN A 243 -15.49 -67.21 -15.06
C ASN A 243 -15.71 -66.64 -16.47
#